data_AF-G7WPQ1-F1
#
_entry.id   AF-G7WPQ1-F1
#
_cell.length_a   1.000
_cell.length_b   1.000
_cell.length_c   1.000
_cell.angle_alpha   90.00
_cell.angle_beta   90.00
_cell.angle_gamma   90.00
#
_symmetry.space_group_name_H-M   'P 1'
#
loop_
_entity.id
_entity.type
_entity.pdbx_description
1 polymer ?
#
loop_
_entity_poly.entity_id
_entity_poly.type
_entity_poly.pdbx_seq_one_letter_code
_entity_poly.pdbx_strand_id
1 'polypeptide(L)' 'MAQCPEVGTVSQGKTPEEAVDNLKEATELYLEEFPLEEKKRPFITTFEVVPVVKA' A
#
# COMPACT_ATOMS: atom_id res chain seq x y z
N MET A 1 -21.47 -2.35 -2.94
CA MET A 1 -20.33 -1.42 -2.80
C MET A 1 -19.13 -2.23 -2.31
N ALA A 2 -17.96 -2.00 -2.90
CA ALA A 2 -16.69 -2.62 -2.53
C ALA A 2 -15.60 -1.54 -2.50
N GLN A 3 -14.55 -1.74 -1.70
CA GLN A 3 -13.44 -0.80 -1.54
C GLN A 3 -12.11 -1.55 -1.45
N CYS A 4 -11.04 -0.99 -2.01
CA CYS A 4 -9.66 -1.39 -1.80
C CYS A 4 -8.97 -0.38 -0.88
N PRO A 5 -8.78 -0.69 0.43
CA PRO A 5 -8.20 0.25 1.40
C PRO A 5 -6.75 0.64 1.09
N GLU A 6 -6.00 -0.24 0.43
CA GLU A 6 -4.57 -0.06 0.14
C GLU A 6 -4.30 1.13 -0.78
N VAL A 7 -5.22 1.38 -1.72
CA VAL A 7 -5.16 2.50 -2.68
C VAL A 7 -6.32 3.49 -2.54
N GLY A 8 -7.32 3.18 -1.72
CA GLY A 8 -8.47 4.03 -1.47
C GLY A 8 -9.53 4.03 -2.58
N THR A 9 -9.45 3.11 -3.55
CA THR A 9 -10.45 2.99 -4.63
C THR A 9 -11.75 2.40 -4.10
N VAL A 10 -12.87 2.88 -4.64
CA VAL A 10 -14.22 2.43 -4.26
C VAL A 10 -15.06 2.23 -5.52
N SER A 11 -15.86 1.18 -5.54
CA SER A 11 -16.80 0.92 -6.62
C SER A 11 -18.12 0.35 -6.14
N GLN A 12 -19.14 0.44 -6.99
CA GLN A 12 -20.51 0.00 -6.72
C GLN A 12 -21.00 -0.91 -7.85
N GLY A 13 -21.95 -1.78 -7.52
CA GLY A 13 -22.57 -2.73 -8.44
C GLY A 13 -23.92 -3.18 -7.88
N LYS A 14 -24.77 -3.77 -8.71
CA LYS A 14 -26.11 -4.23 -8.31
C LYS A 14 -26.04 -5.51 -7.49
N THR A 15 -24.97 -6.29 -7.65
CA THR A 15 -24.64 -7.43 -6.80
C THR A 15 -23.27 -7.25 -6.15
N PRO A 16 -22.94 -8.03 -5.10
CA PRO A 16 -21.59 -8.03 -4.52
C PRO A 16 -20.51 -8.37 -5.55
N GLU A 17 -20.76 -9.34 -6.43
CA GLU A 17 -19.82 -9.79 -7.45
C GLU A 17 -19.55 -8.67 -8.46
N GLU A 18 -20.60 -8.02 -8.97
CA GLU A 18 -20.46 -6.87 -9.86
C GLU A 18 -19.70 -5.71 -9.19
N ALA A 19 -19.94 -5.45 -7.91
CA ALA A 19 -19.22 -4.40 -7.18
C ALA A 19 -17.72 -4.70 -7.04
N VAL A 20 -17.35 -5.99 -6.94
CA VAL A 20 -15.94 -6.44 -6.87
C VAL A 20 -15.28 -6.37 -8.25
N ASP A 21 -15.98 -6.81 -9.30
CA ASP A 21 -15.47 -6.73 -10.68
C ASP A 21 -15.24 -5.26 -11.07
N ASN A 22 -16.21 -4.39 -10.81
CA ASN A 22 -16.08 -2.95 -11.06
C ASN A 22 -14.97 -2.31 -10.19
N LEU A 23 -14.74 -2.81 -8.96
CA LEU A 23 -13.65 -2.33 -8.10
C LEU A 23 -12.29 -2.74 -8.67
N LYS A 24 -12.19 -3.95 -9.25
CA LYS A 24 -10.95 -4.44 -9.85
C LYS A 24 -10.55 -3.56 -11.03
N GLU A 25 -11.47 -3.28 -11.95
CA GLU A 25 -11.23 -2.38 -13.08
C GLU A 25 -10.83 -0.96 -12.62
N ALA A 26 -11.57 -0.39 -11.66
CA ALA A 26 -11.24 0.92 -11.12
C ALA A 26 -9.86 0.97 -10.43
N THR A 27 -9.45 -0.13 -9.81
CA THR A 27 -8.13 -0.25 -9.18
C THR A 27 -7.02 -0.42 -10.21
N GLU A 28 -7.23 -1.21 -11.26
CA GLU A 28 -6.28 -1.37 -12.36
C GLU A 28 -6.02 -0.02 -13.05
N LEU A 29 -7.07 0.72 -13.39
CA LEU A 29 -6.95 2.06 -13.98
C LEU A 29 -6.19 3.03 -13.06
N TYR A 30 -6.47 3.00 -11.75
CA TYR A 30 -5.74 3.82 -10.79
C TYR A 30 -4.25 3.48 -10.76
N LEU A 31 -3.89 2.20 -10.79
CA LEU A 31 -2.50 1.75 -10.72
C LEU A 31 -1.73 1.98 -12.03
N GLU A 32 -2.41 2.00 -13.16
CA GLU A 32 -1.83 2.41 -14.45
C GLU A 32 -1.41 3.89 -14.43
N GLU A 33 -2.20 4.76 -13.82
CA GLU A 33 -1.90 6.20 -13.70
C GLU A 33 -0.97 6.52 -12.51
N PHE A 34 -1.15 5.82 -11.38
CA PHE A 34 -0.42 6.00 -10.13
C PHE A 34 0.14 4.65 -9.64
N PRO A 35 1.27 4.19 -10.22
CA PRO A 35 1.89 2.94 -9.81
C PRO A 35 2.20 2.93 -8.31
N LEU A 36 1.96 1.80 -7.65
CA LEU A 36 2.38 1.63 -6.26
C LEU A 36 3.90 1.72 -6.20
N GLU A 37 4.38 2.67 -5.40
CA GLU A 37 5.79 2.68 -5.02
C GLU A 37 6.09 1.41 -4.23
N GLU A 38 7.18 0.73 -4.57
CA GLU A 38 7.71 -0.32 -3.72
C GLU A 38 8.05 0.30 -2.36
N LYS A 39 7.22 0.01 -1.35
CA LYS A 39 7.56 0.29 0.04
C LYS A 39 8.81 -0.51 0.39
N LYS A 40 9.98 0.13 0.28
CA LYS A 40 11.24 -0.48 0.72
C LYS A 40 11.05 -0.90 2.17
N ARG A 41 11.28 -2.18 2.44
CA ARG A 41 11.31 -2.66 3.82
C ARG A 41 12.36 -1.83 4.57
N PRO A 42 12.05 -1.34 5.78
CA PRO A 42 13.02 -0.57 6.54
C PRO A 42 14.28 -1.43 6.73
N PHE A 43 15.44 -0.90 6.36
CA PHE A 43 16.72 -1.54 6.65
C PHE A 43 17.06 -1.25 8.11
N ILE A 44 16.81 -2.23 8.97
CA ILE A 44 17.09 -2.13 10.40
C ILE A 44 18.40 -2.86 10.67
N THR A 45 19.35 -2.16 11.27
CA THR A 45 20.62 -2.73 11.73
C THR A 45 21.01 -2.17 13.09
N THR A 46 21.84 -2.90 13.81
CA THR A 46 22.39 -2.52 15.11
C THR A 46 23.91 -2.33 14.99
N PHE A 47 24.47 -1.41 15.76
CA PHE A 47 25.92 -1.22 15.85
C PHE A 47 26.32 -1.02 17.31
N GLU A 48 27.56 -1.38 17.64
CA GLU A 48 28.12 -1.20 18.98
C GLU A 48 28.82 0.16 19.09
N VAL A 49 28.72 0.78 20.27
CA VAL A 49 29.41 2.03 20.59
C VAL A 49 30.31 1.83 21.80
N VAL A 50 31.56 2.32 21.71
CA VAL A 50 32.47 2.34 22.86
C VAL A 50 32.19 3.56 23.74
N PRO A 51 32.03 3.41 25.06
CA PRO A 51 31.89 4.55 25.96
C PRO A 51 33.24 5.30 26.04
N VAL A 52 33.24 6.58 25.67
CA VAL A 52 34.39 7.46 25.87
C VAL A 52 34.29 8.03 27.28
N VAL A 53 35.13 7.52 28.19
CA VAL A 53 35.29 8.11 29.53
C VAL A 53 36.22 9.32 29.40
N LYS A 54 35.73 10.52 29.73
CA LYS A 54 36.59 11.70 29.86
C LYS A 54 37.27 11.67 31.24
N ALA A 55 38.59 11.89 31.24
CA ALA A 55 39.42 12.02 32.45
C ALA A 55 39.20 13.37 33.14
#